data_AF-A0A967ZGQ8-F1
#
_entry.id   AF-A0A967ZGQ8-F1
#
_cell.length_a   1.000
_cell.length_b   1.000
_cell.length_c   1.000
_cell.angle_alpha   90.00
_cell.angle_beta   90.00
_cell.angle_gamma   90.00
#
_symmetry.space_group_name_H-M   'P 1'
#
loop_
_entity.id
_entity.type
_entity.pdbx_description
1 polymer ?
#
loop_
_entity_poly.entity_id
_entity_poly.type
_entity_poly.pdbx_seq_one_letter_code
_entity_poly.pdbx_strand_id
1 'polypeptide(L)'
;APIQGLFPLPGDTVVRQTAIEIDLPVGYELDLFVDGIRIPAAEIGVTEATGVRIWQPGPFSLFAAWTPGDHSVEISWERIGGGAVDRGEFRWTFRVV
;
A
#
# COMPACT_ATOMS: atom_id res chain seq x y z
N ALA A 1 9.48 -12.65 3.16
CA ALA A 1 8.22 -11.89 3.18
C ALA A 1 7.44 -12.27 1.92
N PRO A 2 6.10 -12.39 1.98
CA PRO A 2 5.27 -12.82 0.85
C PRO A 2 5.11 -11.74 -0.22
N ILE A 3 5.66 -10.54 -0.03
CA ILE A 3 5.62 -9.45 -1.02
C ILE A 3 6.18 -9.92 -2.36
N GLN A 4 5.34 -9.88 -3.39
CA GLN A 4 5.67 -10.25 -4.77
C GLN A 4 6.05 -9.03 -5.61
N GLY A 5 5.53 -7.85 -5.25
CA GLY A 5 5.80 -6.60 -5.95
C GLY A 5 5.36 -5.37 -5.15
N LEU A 6 6.01 -4.24 -5.42
CA LEU A 6 5.71 -2.94 -4.84
C LEU A 6 5.92 -1.84 -5.88
N PHE A 7 5.08 -0.81 -5.81
CA PHE A 7 5.28 0.47 -6.49
C PHE A 7 4.66 1.60 -5.64
N PRO A 8 5.28 2.79 -5.57
CA PRO A 8 6.67 3.08 -5.91
C PRO A 8 7.64 2.20 -5.11
N LEU A 9 8.82 1.92 -5.67
CA LEU A 9 9.87 1.20 -4.95
C LEU A 9 10.53 2.09 -3.87
N PRO A 10 11.20 1.49 -2.87
CA PRO A 10 11.95 2.24 -1.88
C PRO A 10 12.98 3.18 -2.52
N GLY A 11 12.82 4.49 -2.27
CA GLY A 11 13.68 5.55 -2.80
C GLY A 11 13.27 6.13 -4.16
N ASP A 12 12.19 5.64 -4.76
CA ASP A 12 11.71 6.16 -6.05
C ASP A 12 11.32 7.63 -5.98
N THR A 13 11.48 8.33 -7.11
CA THR A 13 10.91 9.66 -7.33
C THR A 13 9.83 9.56 -8.39
N VAL A 14 8.61 9.98 -8.07
CA VAL A 14 7.41 9.81 -8.89
C VAL A 14 6.61 11.11 -9.01
N VAL A 15 5.74 11.18 -10.01
CA VAL A 15 4.84 12.32 -10.24
C VAL A 15 3.62 12.30 -9.33
N ARG A 16 2.95 13.45 -9.16
CA ARG A 16 1.74 13.60 -8.31
C ARG A 16 0.55 12.70 -8.68
N GLN A 17 0.50 12.11 -9.88
CA GLN A 17 -0.56 11.17 -10.27
C GLN A 17 -0.22 9.71 -9.95
N THR A 18 0.80 9.46 -9.12
CA THR A 18 1.22 8.10 -8.76
C THR A 18 0.17 7.38 -7.88
N ALA A 19 0.10 6.06 -8.04
CA ALA A 19 -0.62 5.16 -7.15
C ALA A 19 0.39 4.31 -6.37
N ILE A 20 -0.01 3.87 -5.18
CA ILE A 20 0.67 2.80 -4.46
C ILE A 20 0.09 1.48 -4.95
N GLU A 21 0.96 0.58 -5.40
CA GLU A 21 0.63 -0.80 -5.77
C GLU A 21 1.38 -1.77 -4.87
N ILE A 22 0.66 -2.73 -4.32
CA ILE A 22 1.22 -3.80 -3.49
C ILE A 22 0.70 -5.12 -4.01
N ASP A 23 1.62 -6.00 -4.39
CA ASP A 23 1.30 -7.36 -4.80
C ASP A 23 1.63 -8.34 -3.67
N LEU A 24 0.57 -8.90 -3.09
CA LEU A 24 0.64 -10.02 -2.16
C LEU A 24 -0.10 -11.20 -2.76
N PRO A 25 0.31 -12.45 -2.46
CA PRO A 25 -0.41 -13.63 -2.89
C PRO A 25 -1.88 -13.58 -2.48
N VAL A 26 -2.73 -14.22 -3.28
CA VAL A 26 -4.14 -14.46 -2.93
C VAL A 26 -4.23 -15.18 -1.58
N GLY A 27 -5.22 -14.80 -0.76
CA GLY A 27 -5.42 -15.37 0.57
C GLY A 27 -4.71 -14.63 1.70
N TYR A 28 -4.26 -13.40 1.46
CA TYR A 28 -3.77 -12.49 2.49
C TYR A 28 -4.71 -11.31 2.64
N GLU A 29 -4.73 -10.68 3.83
CA GLU A 29 -5.28 -9.35 4.09
C GLU A 29 -4.13 -8.35 4.31
N LEU A 30 -4.40 -7.05 4.10
CA LEU A 30 -3.41 -6.00 4.22
C LEU A 30 -4.02 -4.73 4.83
N ASP A 31 -3.29 -4.17 5.79
CA ASP A 31 -3.44 -2.79 6.23
C ASP A 31 -2.40 -1.91 5.54
N LEU A 32 -2.84 -0.79 5.00
CA LEU A 32 -1.99 0.23 4.38
C LEU A 32 -1.96 1.48 5.25
N PHE A 33 -0.78 2.02 5.46
CA PHE A 33 -0.55 3.29 6.11
C PHE A 33 0.27 4.20 5.20
N VAL A 34 -0.15 5.45 5.09
CA VAL A 34 0.55 6.51 4.36
C VAL A 34 0.81 7.64 5.33
N ASP A 35 2.08 8.02 5.51
CA ASP A 35 2.50 9.06 6.46
C ASP A 35 1.99 8.83 7.90
N GLY A 36 1.92 7.56 8.29
CA GLY A 36 1.42 7.12 9.59
C GLY A 36 -0.11 7.10 9.73
N ILE A 37 -0.86 7.44 8.68
CA ILE A 37 -2.32 7.42 8.67
C ILE A 37 -2.79 6.11 8.00
N ARG A 38 -3.63 5.34 8.70
CA ARG A 38 -4.23 4.12 8.13
C ARG A 38 -5.22 4.49 7.03
N ILE A 39 -5.03 3.92 5.86
CA ILE A 39 -5.93 4.03 4.72
C ILE A 39 -7.13 3.09 4.94
N PRO A 40 -8.38 3.57 4.81
CA PRO A 40 -9.56 2.71 4.88
C PRO A 40 -9.53 1.65 3.78
N ALA A 41 -9.82 0.40 4.13
CA ALA A 41 -9.88 -0.70 3.15
C ALA A 41 -10.85 -0.43 1.99
N ALA A 42 -11.91 0.37 2.22
CA ALA A 42 -12.85 0.78 1.19
C ALA A 42 -12.26 1.71 0.12
N GLU A 43 -11.12 2.36 0.39
CA GLU A 43 -10.39 3.16 -0.59
C GLU A 43 -9.38 2.33 -1.40
N ILE A 44 -9.03 1.13 -0.94
CA ILE A 44 -8.02 0.28 -1.56
C ILE A 44 -8.72 -0.62 -2.58
N GLY A 45 -8.39 -0.44 -3.86
CA GLY A 45 -8.83 -1.34 -4.92
C GLY A 45 -8.12 -2.68 -4.79
N VAL A 46 -8.85 -3.79 -4.84
CA VAL A 46 -8.30 -5.15 -4.78
C VAL A 46 -8.67 -5.91 -6.04
N THR A 47 -7.66 -6.50 -6.68
CA THR A 47 -7.87 -7.47 -7.76
C THR A 47 -7.81 -8.87 -7.17
N GLU A 48 -8.98 -9.41 -6.76
CA GLU A 48 -9.09 -10.69 -6.05
C GLU A 48 -8.39 -11.87 -6.76
N ALA A 49 -8.37 -11.86 -8.10
CA ALA A 49 -7.74 -12.91 -8.88
C ALA A 49 -6.21 -12.93 -8.80
N THR A 50 -5.57 -11.79 -8.50
CA THR A 50 -4.12 -11.65 -8.48
C THR A 50 -3.57 -11.33 -7.09
N GLY A 51 -4.39 -10.77 -6.19
CA GLY A 51 -3.95 -10.28 -4.88
C GLY A 51 -3.33 -8.88 -4.91
N VAL A 52 -3.33 -8.24 -6.09
CA VAL A 52 -2.83 -6.88 -6.29
C VAL A 52 -3.77 -5.87 -5.64
N ARG A 53 -3.19 -4.99 -4.82
CA ARG A 53 -3.84 -3.85 -4.18
C ARG A 53 -3.34 -2.56 -4.76
N ILE A 54 -4.25 -1.65 -5.09
CA ILE A 54 -3.95 -0.35 -5.66
C ILE A 54 -4.68 0.71 -4.86
N TRP A 55 -3.95 1.73 -4.41
CA TRP A 55 -4.52 2.90 -3.77
C TRP A 55 -3.87 4.16 -4.29
N GLN A 56 -4.66 5.23 -4.43
CA GLN A 56 -4.15 6.56 -4.76
C GLN A 56 -4.99 7.62 -4.03
N PRO A 57 -4.40 8.78 -3.71
CA PRO A 57 -5.14 9.94 -3.23
C PRO A 57 -6.29 10.32 -4.18
N GLY A 58 -7.38 10.84 -3.62
CA GLY A 58 -8.54 11.27 -4.38
C GLY A 58 -9.41 12.28 -3.62
N PRO A 59 -10.23 13.07 -4.34
CA PRO A 59 -10.93 14.24 -3.80
C PRO A 59 -11.91 13.95 -2.65
N PHE A 60 -12.26 12.68 -2.41
CA PHE A 60 -13.17 12.24 -1.35
C PHE A 60 -12.52 11.21 -0.39
N SER A 61 -11.20 11.05 -0.47
CA SER A 61 -10.43 10.18 0.42
C SER A 61 -9.76 10.98 1.54
N LEU A 62 -9.14 10.29 2.51
CA LEU A 62 -8.33 10.93 3.54
C LEU A 62 -7.22 11.83 2.95
N PHE A 63 -6.68 11.45 1.80
CA PHE A 63 -5.66 12.21 1.07
C PHE A 63 -6.25 12.76 -0.22
N ALA A 64 -6.56 14.05 -0.28
CA ALA A 64 -7.14 14.64 -1.49
C ALA A 64 -6.21 14.55 -2.72
N ALA A 65 -4.90 14.68 -2.50
CA ALA A 65 -3.85 14.58 -3.50
C ALA A 65 -2.49 14.34 -2.81
N TRP A 66 -1.50 13.87 -3.56
CA TRP A 66 -0.10 13.86 -3.09
C TRP A 66 0.43 15.29 -2.91
N THR A 67 1.10 15.54 -1.79
CA THR A 67 1.93 16.74 -1.61
C THR A 67 3.32 16.50 -2.20
N PRO A 68 4.06 17.53 -2.63
CA PRO A 68 5.46 17.35 -2.99
C PRO A 68 6.31 17.04 -1.76
N GLY A 69 7.30 16.16 -1.91
CA GLY A 69 8.22 15.80 -0.84
C GLY A 69 8.31 14.30 -0.59
N ASP A 70 8.90 13.94 0.54
CA ASP A 70 9.09 12.55 0.94
C ASP A 70 7.82 12.03 1.64
N HIS A 71 7.37 10.86 1.21
CA HIS A 71 6.23 10.13 1.75
C HIS A 71 6.67 8.78 2.27
N SER A 72 6.07 8.36 3.38
CA SER A 72 6.30 7.04 3.98
C SER A 72 5.10 6.14 3.76
N VAL A 73 5.38 4.89 3.41
CA VAL A 73 4.37 3.83 3.28
C VAL A 73 4.73 2.71 4.22
N GLU A 74 3.73 2.20 4.90
CA GLU A 74 3.84 1.03 5.74
C GLU A 74 2.68 0.09 5.42
N ILE A 75 3.00 -1.19 5.32
CA ILE A 75 2.01 -2.25 5.17
C ILE A 75 2.20 -3.25 6.30
N SER A 76 1.08 -3.78 6.79
CA SER A 76 1.07 -5.03 7.54
C SER A 76 0.15 -6.03 6.86
N TRP A 77 0.52 -7.31 6.91
CA TRP A 77 -0.26 -8.37 6.29
C TRP A 77 -0.45 -9.55 7.22
N GLU A 78 -1.52 -10.31 6.97
CA GLU A 78 -1.79 -11.59 7.59
C GLU A 78 -2.50 -12.54 6.62
N ARG A 79 -2.27 -13.85 6.78
CA ARG A 79 -2.91 -14.87 5.95
C ARG A 79 -4.37 -15.12 6.40
N ILE A 80 -5.32 -15.03 5.47
CA ILE A 80 -6.74 -15.29 5.71
C ILE A 80 -6.94 -16.73 6.19
N GLY A 81 -7.59 -16.90 7.34
CA GLY A 81 -7.85 -18.21 7.94
C GLY A 81 -6.60 -18.96 8.42
N GLY A 82 -5.40 -18.38 8.28
CA GLY A 82 -4.17 -18.86 8.90
C GLY A 82 -3.99 -18.22 10.27
N GLY A 83 -3.59 -18.99 11.28
CA GLY A 83 -3.21 -18.40 12.57
C GLY A 83 -2.04 -17.42 12.45
N ALA A 84 -1.72 -16.72 13.55
CA ALA A 84 -0.74 -15.61 13.67
C ALA A 84 0.71 -15.86 13.20
N VAL A 85 0.99 -17.02 12.60
CA VAL A 85 2.33 -17.48 12.20
C VAL A 85 2.79 -16.86 10.87
N ASP A 86 1.86 -16.41 10.03
CA ASP A 86 2.17 -15.84 8.70
C ASP A 86 1.69 -14.39 8.57
N ARG A 87 2.23 -13.56 9.48
CA ARG A 87 2.01 -12.11 9.52
C ARG A 87 3.35 -11.39 9.41
N GLY A 88 3.32 -10.16 8.89
CA GLY A 88 4.51 -9.32 8.86
C GLY A 88 4.20 -7.88 8.50
N GLU A 89 5.25 -7.08 8.49
CA GLU A 89 5.19 -5.66 8.19
C GLU A 89 6.35 -5.26 7.29
N PHE A 90 6.14 -4.22 6.50
CA PHE A 90 7.17 -3.62 5.67
C PHE A 90 6.92 -2.13 5.53
N ARG A 91 8.00 -1.35 5.66
CA ARG A 91 7.96 0.11 5.56
C ARG A 91 8.99 0.60 4.57
N TRP A 92 8.61 1.57 3.75
CA TRP A 92 9.51 2.24 2.82
C TRP A 92 9.13 3.70 2.64
N THR A 93 9.97 4.44 1.91
CA THR A 93 9.75 5.84 1.56
C THR A 93 9.94 6.04 0.07
N PHE A 94 9.22 7.01 -0.50
CA PHE A 94 9.40 7.48 -1.87
C PHE A 94 9.21 9.01 -1.90
N ARG A 95 9.58 9.66 -3.00
CA ARG A 95 9.47 11.10 -3.18
C ARG A 95 8.48 11.45 -4.28
N VAL A 96 7.62 12.43 -4.02
CA VAL A 96 6.73 13.05 -5.01
C VAL A 96 7.30 14.39 -5.47
N VAL A 97 7.28 14.63 -6.79
CA VAL A 97 7.69 15.90 -7.43
C VAL A 97 6.54 16.63 -8.12
#